data_AF-A0A0C3HH44-F1
#
_entry.id   AF-A0A0C3HH44-F1
#
_cell.length_a   1.000
_cell.length_b   1.000
_cell.length_c   1.000
_cell.angle_alpha   90.00
_cell.angle_beta   90.00
_cell.angle_gamma   90.00
#
_symmetry.space_group_name_H-M   'P 1'
#
loop_
_entity.id
_entity.type
_entity.pdbx_description
1 polymer ?
#
loop_
_entity_poly.entity_id
_entity_poly.type
_entity_poly.pdbx_seq_one_letter_code
_entity_poly.pdbx_strand_id
1 'polypeptide(L)'
;MTDGTANRVQVDNAIRAISQKKPVPEIDFTLHTMEDGSQVSTLERVCKDVQAPAMHPPTDDQFFSRQDPSKPDLAFLKQHFYREGRLTEEQALYIIEEGTKILRQEPNLLEMDAPITVCGDVHGQYYDLMKLFEVGGDPSETRYLFLGDYVDRGYFSIECVLYLWSLKIWYPDTLWLLRGNHECRHLTDYFTFKLECKHKYSEKIYDACVESFCSLPLAAVMNKQFLCIHGGLSPELHTLDDLKSIDRFREPPTQGLMCDILWADPLEEFGQEKTSEYFIHNHVRGCSYFFSYPAACNFLEKNNLLSIIRAHEAQDAGYRMYRKTRTTGFPSVMTIFSAPNYLDVYNNKAAVLKYENNVMNIRQFNCTPHPYWLPNFMDVFTWSLPFVGEKITDMLIAILSTCSEDELKEDATPSAITPGPISPPISGSIDPESIDYKRRAIKNKILAIGRLSRVFQVLREESERVTELKTASGGRLPAGTLMLGAEGIKNAISSFEDARKVDLQNERLPPSHEEVTRQSEESKAQALERASREADNDKGLQLLSRRLSTDRKR
;
A
#
# COMPACT_ATOMS: atom_id res chain seq x y z
N MET A 1 -52.15 34.42 22.33
CA MET A 1 -53.14 33.94 21.33
C MET A 1 -52.48 33.57 19.99
N THR A 2 -51.16 33.31 19.94
CA THR A 2 -50.40 33.08 18.69
C THR A 2 -49.93 31.63 18.48
N ASP A 3 -50.07 30.74 19.47
CA ASP A 3 -49.64 29.32 19.36
C ASP A 3 -50.68 28.38 18.72
N GLY A 4 -51.97 28.71 18.78
CA GLY A 4 -53.04 27.82 18.31
C GLY A 4 -53.20 27.74 16.79
N THR A 5 -52.73 28.76 16.06
CA THR A 5 -52.83 28.84 14.59
C THR A 5 -51.70 28.10 13.88
N ALA A 6 -50.50 28.03 14.48
CA ALA A 6 -49.38 27.27 13.92
C ALA A 6 -49.61 25.75 13.96
N ASN A 7 -50.19 25.24 15.06
CA ASN A 7 -50.55 23.82 15.20
C ASN A 7 -51.62 23.38 14.19
N ARG A 8 -52.61 24.23 13.90
CA ARG A 8 -53.68 23.92 12.92
C ARG A 8 -53.14 23.77 11.50
N VAL A 9 -52.19 24.61 11.10
CA VAL A 9 -51.56 24.56 9.78
C VAL A 9 -50.69 23.30 9.62
N GLN A 10 -50.00 22.88 10.68
CA GLN A 10 -49.23 21.64 10.67
C GLN A 10 -50.12 20.40 10.56
N VAL A 11 -51.23 20.36 11.31
CA VAL A 11 -52.22 19.28 11.25
C VAL A 11 -52.89 19.22 9.87
N ASP A 12 -53.30 20.37 9.32
CA ASP A 12 -53.89 20.41 7.98
C ASP A 12 -52.88 19.98 6.89
N ASN A 13 -51.60 20.34 7.02
CA ASN A 13 -50.54 19.88 6.13
C ASN A 13 -50.29 18.36 6.24
N ALA A 14 -50.32 17.81 7.46
CA ALA A 14 -50.19 16.38 7.70
C ALA A 14 -51.39 15.61 7.12
N ILE A 15 -52.61 16.09 7.33
CA ILE A 15 -53.84 15.53 6.74
C ILE A 15 -53.80 15.60 5.21
N ARG A 16 -53.28 16.70 4.64
CA ARG A 16 -53.09 16.85 3.19
C ARG A 16 -52.03 15.89 2.65
N ALA A 17 -50.95 15.65 3.38
CA ALA A 17 -49.92 14.67 3.02
C ALA A 17 -50.43 13.21 3.11
N ILE A 18 -51.32 12.91 4.08
CA ILE A 18 -51.95 11.59 4.23
C ILE A 18 -53.01 11.36 3.14
N SER A 19 -53.83 12.38 2.83
CA SER A 19 -54.87 12.29 1.80
C SER A 19 -54.34 12.35 0.37
N GLN A 20 -53.16 12.95 0.15
CA GLN A 20 -52.44 12.98 -1.12
C GLN A 20 -51.20 12.08 -1.10
N LYS A 21 -51.26 10.95 -0.39
CA LYS A 21 -50.15 10.00 -0.31
C LYS A 21 -49.82 9.51 -1.72
N LYS A 22 -48.74 10.01 -2.31
CA LYS A 22 -48.22 9.51 -3.58
C LYS A 22 -47.99 8.00 -3.41
N PRO A 23 -48.35 7.17 -4.40
CA PRO A 23 -48.03 5.76 -4.35
C PRO A 23 -46.54 5.60 -4.12
N VAL A 24 -46.15 4.65 -3.27
CA VAL A 24 -44.74 4.31 -3.09
C VAL A 24 -44.21 3.93 -4.46
N PRO A 25 -43.13 4.57 -4.95
CA PRO A 25 -42.57 4.20 -6.24
C PRO A 25 -42.20 2.72 -6.21
N GLU A 26 -42.66 1.98 -7.21
CA GLU A 26 -42.24 0.60 -7.43
C GLU A 26 -40.81 0.65 -7.98
N ILE A 27 -39.83 0.37 -7.13
CA ILE A 27 -38.41 0.40 -7.48
C ILE A 27 -38.00 -1.02 -7.86
N ASP A 28 -37.58 -1.20 -9.10
CA ASP A 28 -36.93 -2.43 -9.54
C ASP A 28 -35.46 -2.41 -9.10
N PHE A 29 -35.13 -3.11 -8.01
CA PHE A 29 -33.76 -3.21 -7.50
C PHE A 29 -32.82 -4.03 -8.39
N THR A 30 -33.34 -4.70 -9.43
CA THR A 30 -32.52 -5.41 -10.42
C THR A 30 -31.90 -4.46 -11.45
N LEU A 31 -32.37 -3.21 -11.50
CA LEU A 31 -31.88 -2.16 -12.40
C LEU A 31 -31.35 -0.98 -11.60
N HIS A 32 -30.15 -0.54 -11.94
CA HIS A 32 -29.55 0.69 -11.41
C HIS A 32 -29.38 1.71 -12.54
N THR A 33 -29.87 2.93 -12.32
CA THR A 33 -29.67 4.05 -13.24
C THR A 33 -28.40 4.79 -12.85
N MET A 34 -27.40 4.78 -13.73
CA MET A 34 -26.11 5.46 -13.57
C MET A 34 -26.28 6.99 -13.70
N GLU A 35 -25.24 7.76 -13.34
CA GLU A 35 -25.25 9.23 -13.39
C GLU A 35 -25.47 9.81 -14.80
N ASP A 36 -25.05 9.07 -15.83
CA ASP A 36 -25.25 9.43 -17.24
C ASP A 36 -26.66 9.07 -17.77
N GLY A 37 -27.52 8.52 -16.90
CA GLY A 37 -28.87 8.09 -17.23
C GLY A 37 -28.97 6.70 -17.86
N SER A 38 -27.86 6.00 -18.08
CA SER A 38 -27.88 4.60 -18.54
C SER A 38 -28.37 3.65 -17.46
N GLN A 39 -28.96 2.52 -17.86
CA GLN A 39 -29.43 1.49 -16.92
C GLN A 39 -28.55 0.24 -17.01
N VAL A 40 -28.15 -0.26 -15.85
CA VAL A 40 -27.34 -1.47 -15.71
C VAL A 40 -28.03 -2.48 -14.81
N SER A 41 -27.84 -3.77 -15.08
CA SER A 41 -28.34 -4.81 -14.19
C SER A 41 -27.45 -4.93 -12.96
N THR A 42 -28.07 -5.05 -11.77
CA THR A 42 -27.36 -5.30 -10.51
C THR A 42 -27.02 -6.78 -10.29
N LEU A 43 -27.50 -7.68 -11.17
CA LEU A 43 -27.25 -9.12 -11.11
C LEU A 43 -26.11 -9.58 -12.02
N GLU A 44 -25.75 -8.75 -13.01
CA GLU A 44 -24.68 -9.03 -13.95
C GLU A 44 -23.46 -8.14 -13.71
N ARG A 45 -22.32 -8.55 -14.27
CA ARG A 45 -21.12 -7.71 -14.28
C ARG A 45 -21.37 -6.45 -15.12
N VAL A 46 -21.31 -5.29 -14.46
CA VAL A 46 -21.56 -3.98 -15.08
C VAL A 46 -20.46 -3.60 -16.08
N CYS A 47 -19.20 -3.60 -15.65
CA CYS A 47 -18.06 -3.20 -16.49
C CYS A 47 -17.56 -4.38 -17.35
N LYS A 48 -18.26 -4.70 -18.44
CA LYS A 48 -17.95 -5.88 -19.29
C LYS A 48 -16.61 -5.78 -20.03
N ASP A 49 -16.16 -4.57 -20.36
CA ASP A 49 -14.91 -4.34 -21.11
C ASP A 49 -13.63 -4.52 -20.29
N VAL A 50 -13.72 -4.44 -18.96
CA VAL A 50 -12.58 -4.71 -18.08
C VAL A 50 -12.31 -6.20 -18.09
N GLN A 51 -11.09 -6.63 -18.42
CA GLN A 51 -10.79 -8.06 -18.43
C GLN A 51 -10.89 -8.67 -17.02
N ALA A 52 -11.45 -9.88 -16.92
CA ALA A 52 -11.48 -10.60 -15.64
C ALA A 52 -10.15 -11.32 -15.37
N PRO A 53 -9.71 -11.40 -14.10
CA PRO A 53 -8.54 -12.17 -13.70
C PRO A 53 -8.58 -13.63 -14.16
N ALA A 54 -7.42 -14.27 -14.25
CA ALA A 54 -7.33 -15.71 -14.41
C ALA A 54 -7.75 -16.40 -13.09
N MET A 55 -8.97 -16.93 -13.08
CA MET A 55 -9.64 -17.43 -11.87
C MET A 55 -9.10 -18.75 -11.30
N HIS A 56 -8.32 -19.50 -12.08
CA HIS A 56 -7.84 -20.82 -11.69
C HIS A 56 -6.31 -20.88 -11.79
N PRO A 57 -5.64 -21.49 -10.82
CA PRO A 57 -4.22 -21.84 -10.96
C PRO A 57 -3.99 -22.74 -12.19
N PRO A 58 -2.79 -22.67 -12.79
CA PRO A 58 -2.47 -23.51 -13.92
C PRO A 58 -2.30 -24.96 -13.51
N THR A 59 -2.66 -25.86 -14.43
CA THR A 59 -2.26 -27.27 -14.33
C THR A 59 -0.75 -27.42 -14.56
N ASP A 60 -0.16 -28.51 -14.11
CA ASP A 60 1.27 -28.76 -14.30
C ASP A 60 1.68 -28.81 -15.79
N ASP A 61 0.80 -29.32 -16.66
CA ASP A 61 1.00 -29.32 -18.12
C ASP A 61 1.03 -27.91 -18.75
N GLN A 62 0.43 -26.92 -18.08
CA GLN A 62 0.50 -25.51 -18.48
C GLN A 62 1.68 -24.80 -17.82
N PHE A 63 2.03 -25.22 -16.60
CA PHE A 63 3.07 -24.61 -15.80
C PHE A 63 4.47 -24.98 -16.30
N PHE A 64 4.73 -26.25 -16.61
CA PHE A 64 6.03 -26.71 -17.10
C PHE A 64 6.15 -26.52 -18.61
N SER A 65 7.35 -26.12 -19.05
CA SER A 65 7.63 -25.89 -20.47
C SER A 65 7.62 -27.19 -21.26
N ARG A 66 7.02 -27.14 -22.46
CA ARG A 66 7.08 -28.25 -23.42
C ARG A 66 8.47 -28.45 -24.01
N GLN A 67 9.32 -27.42 -23.99
CA GLN A 67 10.69 -27.48 -24.52
C GLN A 67 11.63 -28.10 -23.49
N ASP A 68 11.49 -27.73 -22.23
CA ASP A 68 12.26 -28.25 -21.11
C ASP A 68 11.30 -28.49 -19.92
N PRO A 69 10.79 -29.73 -19.75
CA PRO A 69 9.85 -30.06 -18.68
C PRO A 69 10.42 -29.90 -17.27
N SER A 70 11.73 -29.68 -17.14
CA SER A 70 12.37 -29.37 -15.85
C SER A 70 12.32 -27.88 -15.50
N LYS A 71 11.63 -27.04 -16.29
CA LYS A 71 11.57 -25.59 -16.10
C LYS A 71 10.15 -25.05 -16.34
N PRO A 72 9.80 -23.91 -15.73
CA PRO A 72 8.49 -23.30 -15.95
C PRO A 72 8.34 -22.73 -17.38
N ASP A 73 7.14 -22.69 -17.93
CA ASP A 73 6.84 -22.03 -19.20
C ASP A 73 6.77 -20.51 -19.02
N LEU A 74 7.82 -19.80 -19.42
CA LEU A 74 7.94 -18.35 -19.26
C LEU A 74 6.84 -17.58 -19.98
N ALA A 75 6.44 -18.01 -21.18
CA ALA A 75 5.43 -17.31 -21.97
C ALA A 75 4.04 -17.46 -21.34
N PHE A 76 3.73 -18.66 -20.85
CA PHE A 76 2.52 -18.92 -20.09
C PHE A 76 2.49 -18.11 -18.79
N LEU A 77 3.56 -18.20 -17.98
CA LEU A 77 3.64 -17.46 -16.70
C LEU A 77 3.51 -15.96 -16.89
N LYS A 78 4.17 -15.39 -17.90
CA LYS A 78 4.04 -13.97 -18.26
C LYS A 78 2.58 -13.58 -18.47
N GLN A 79 1.85 -14.32 -19.30
CA GLN A 79 0.46 -14.02 -19.62
C GLN A 79 -0.48 -14.30 -18.44
N HIS A 80 -0.19 -15.33 -17.65
CA HIS A 80 -0.98 -15.69 -16.47
C HIS A 80 -0.90 -14.60 -15.40
N PHE A 81 0.30 -14.13 -15.07
CA PHE A 81 0.50 -13.04 -14.11
C PHE A 81 -0.01 -11.69 -14.64
N TYR A 82 0.12 -11.41 -15.94
CA TYR A 82 -0.47 -10.21 -16.56
C TYR A 82 -2.00 -10.19 -16.45
N ARG A 83 -2.64 -11.36 -16.30
CA ARG A 83 -4.07 -11.52 -16.04
C ARG A 83 -4.37 -11.73 -14.55
N GLU A 84 -3.48 -11.30 -13.65
CA GLU A 84 -3.63 -11.44 -12.18
C GLU A 84 -3.84 -12.88 -11.71
N GLY A 85 -3.41 -13.85 -12.52
CA GLY A 85 -3.49 -15.27 -12.22
C GLY A 85 -2.50 -15.66 -11.12
N ARG A 86 -2.93 -16.58 -10.26
CA ARG A 86 -2.09 -17.12 -9.17
C ARG A 86 -1.62 -18.52 -9.53
N LEU A 87 -0.48 -18.94 -8.99
CA LEU A 87 -0.01 -20.32 -9.07
C LEU A 87 -0.60 -21.15 -7.92
N THR A 88 -0.42 -22.48 -7.97
CA THR A 88 -0.54 -23.28 -6.75
C THR A 88 0.63 -22.95 -5.81
N GLU A 89 0.47 -23.17 -4.51
CA GLU A 89 1.59 -22.96 -3.56
C GLU A 89 2.78 -23.86 -3.90
N GLU A 90 2.55 -25.07 -4.40
CA GLU A 90 3.59 -26.02 -4.80
C GLU A 90 4.40 -25.49 -6.00
N GLN A 91 3.74 -24.94 -7.01
CA GLN A 91 4.38 -24.33 -8.18
C GLN A 91 5.15 -23.05 -7.81
N ALA A 92 4.60 -22.23 -6.92
CA ALA A 92 5.29 -21.03 -6.41
C ALA A 92 6.54 -21.41 -5.60
N LEU A 93 6.43 -22.37 -4.69
CA LEU A 93 7.57 -22.90 -3.93
C LEU A 93 8.63 -23.48 -4.84
N TYR A 94 8.24 -24.26 -5.85
CA TYR A 94 9.17 -24.82 -6.83
C TYR A 94 10.03 -23.73 -7.48
N ILE A 95 9.43 -22.63 -7.97
CA ILE A 95 10.18 -21.52 -8.57
C ILE A 95 11.15 -20.89 -7.55
N ILE A 96 10.66 -20.62 -6.34
CA ILE A 96 11.46 -19.95 -5.31
C ILE A 96 12.63 -20.83 -4.89
N GLU A 97 12.39 -22.12 -4.63
CA GLU A 97 13.41 -23.09 -4.19
C GLU A 97 14.44 -23.37 -5.28
N GLU A 98 14.03 -23.58 -6.55
CA GLU A 98 14.97 -23.80 -7.65
C GLU A 98 15.80 -22.54 -7.94
N GLY A 99 15.20 -21.35 -7.94
CA GLY A 99 15.96 -20.11 -8.06
C GLY A 99 16.92 -19.90 -6.88
N THR A 100 16.50 -20.24 -5.66
CA THR A 100 17.35 -20.18 -4.46
C THR A 100 18.57 -21.07 -4.59
N LYS A 101 18.40 -22.30 -5.11
CA LYS A 101 19.53 -23.24 -5.32
C LYS A 101 20.59 -22.65 -6.25
N ILE A 102 20.18 -21.90 -7.28
CA ILE A 102 21.11 -21.23 -8.20
C ILE A 102 21.79 -20.06 -7.49
N LEU A 103 21.01 -19.14 -6.90
CA LEU A 103 21.52 -17.95 -6.22
C LEU A 103 22.51 -18.29 -5.09
N ARG A 104 22.26 -19.39 -4.37
CA ARG A 104 23.14 -19.86 -3.28
C ARG A 104 24.52 -20.32 -3.78
N GLN A 105 24.63 -20.77 -5.02
CA GLN A 105 25.90 -21.19 -5.63
C GLN A 105 26.72 -20.00 -6.14
N GLU A 106 26.09 -18.84 -6.35
CA GLU A 106 26.78 -17.65 -6.83
C GLU A 106 27.65 -17.01 -5.73
N PRO A 107 28.76 -16.34 -6.11
CA PRO A 107 29.58 -15.58 -5.16
C PRO A 107 28.88 -14.30 -4.70
N ASN A 108 29.37 -13.67 -3.63
CA ASN A 108 28.88 -12.35 -3.20
C ASN A 108 29.09 -11.27 -4.26
N LEU A 109 30.27 -11.32 -4.90
CA LEU A 109 30.69 -10.40 -5.95
C LEU A 109 30.67 -11.17 -7.27
N LEU A 110 29.63 -10.93 -8.07
CA LEU A 110 29.51 -11.49 -9.40
C LEU A 110 30.52 -10.84 -10.36
N GLU A 111 30.93 -11.55 -11.40
CA GLU A 111 31.75 -11.01 -12.48
C GLU A 111 31.12 -11.37 -13.82
N MET A 112 30.93 -10.39 -14.69
CA MET A 112 30.28 -10.58 -16.00
C MET A 112 30.80 -9.60 -17.05
N ASP A 113 30.76 -10.02 -18.31
CA ASP A 113 31.20 -9.23 -19.45
C ASP A 113 30.02 -8.55 -20.17
N ALA A 114 30.32 -7.48 -20.91
CA ALA A 114 29.41 -6.87 -21.87
C ALA A 114 29.13 -7.80 -23.08
N PRO A 115 28.05 -7.61 -23.85
CA PRO A 115 26.97 -6.62 -23.68
C PRO A 115 26.01 -7.00 -22.55
N ILE A 116 25.42 -6.01 -21.88
CA ILE A 116 24.49 -6.24 -20.77
C ILE A 116 23.54 -5.05 -20.56
N THR A 117 22.34 -5.36 -20.08
CA THR A 117 21.34 -4.38 -19.63
C THR A 117 21.30 -4.36 -18.11
N VAL A 118 21.54 -3.20 -17.50
CA VAL A 118 21.48 -2.99 -16.04
C VAL A 118 20.18 -2.28 -15.67
N CYS A 119 19.50 -2.82 -14.67
CA CYS A 119 18.18 -2.40 -14.19
C CYS A 119 18.25 -2.03 -12.71
N GLY A 120 17.63 -0.91 -12.33
CA GLY A 120 17.47 -0.49 -10.94
C GLY A 120 16.22 -1.09 -10.30
N ASP A 121 15.67 -0.36 -9.34
CA ASP A 121 14.51 -0.75 -8.51
C ASP A 121 13.27 -1.06 -9.36
N VAL A 122 12.50 -2.06 -8.93
CA VAL A 122 11.27 -2.53 -9.59
C VAL A 122 10.03 -2.33 -8.71
N HIS A 123 10.16 -2.52 -7.39
CA HIS A 123 9.13 -2.25 -6.37
C HIS A 123 7.74 -2.81 -6.70
N GLY A 124 7.67 -4.09 -7.09
CA GLY A 124 6.41 -4.77 -7.35
C GLY A 124 5.57 -4.17 -8.49
N GLN A 125 6.18 -3.41 -9.40
CA GLN A 125 5.53 -2.89 -10.61
C GLN A 125 5.63 -3.89 -11.77
N TYR A 126 4.97 -5.06 -11.63
CA TYR A 126 5.05 -6.16 -12.60
C TYR A 126 4.74 -5.76 -14.06
N TYR A 127 3.76 -4.88 -14.26
CA TYR A 127 3.36 -4.42 -15.59
C TYR A 127 4.45 -3.57 -16.24
N ASP A 128 5.15 -2.76 -15.45
CA ASP A 128 6.31 -1.99 -15.90
C ASP A 128 7.55 -2.87 -16.09
N LEU A 129 7.70 -3.94 -15.31
CA LEU A 129 8.73 -4.95 -15.54
C LEU A 129 8.55 -5.61 -16.93
N MET A 130 7.31 -5.83 -17.38
CA MET A 130 7.07 -6.32 -18.74
C MET A 130 7.50 -5.31 -19.80
N LYS A 131 7.27 -4.01 -19.56
CA LYS A 131 7.75 -2.93 -20.43
C LYS A 131 9.28 -2.81 -20.41
N LEU A 132 9.90 -3.03 -19.26
CA LEU A 132 11.36 -3.05 -19.10
C LEU A 132 12.00 -4.10 -19.99
N PHE A 133 11.43 -5.31 -20.09
CA PHE A 133 11.92 -6.34 -21.02
C PHE A 133 11.69 -5.97 -22.50
N GLU A 134 10.58 -5.31 -22.83
CA GLU A 134 10.36 -4.80 -24.20
C GLU A 134 11.42 -3.76 -24.61
N VAL A 135 11.84 -2.90 -23.68
CA VAL A 135 12.80 -1.81 -23.92
C VAL A 135 14.25 -2.29 -23.83
N GLY A 136 14.54 -3.19 -22.88
CA GLY A 136 15.88 -3.71 -22.62
C GLY A 136 16.31 -4.80 -23.61
N GLY A 137 15.37 -5.63 -24.08
CA GLY A 137 15.61 -6.77 -24.96
C GLY A 137 15.07 -8.08 -24.39
N ASP A 138 14.85 -9.08 -25.24
CA ASP A 138 14.38 -10.39 -24.78
C ASP A 138 15.47 -11.08 -23.92
N PRO A 139 15.17 -11.54 -22.69
CA PRO A 139 16.13 -12.26 -21.84
C PRO A 139 16.75 -13.52 -22.47
N SER A 140 16.10 -14.12 -23.48
CA SER A 140 16.67 -15.24 -24.23
C SER A 140 17.89 -14.86 -25.09
N GLU A 141 18.02 -13.58 -25.44
CA GLU A 141 19.09 -13.05 -26.30
C GLU A 141 19.92 -11.95 -25.62
N THR A 142 19.46 -11.45 -24.46
CA THR A 142 20.01 -10.28 -23.79
C THR A 142 20.47 -10.62 -22.38
N ARG A 143 21.68 -10.20 -22.02
CA ARG A 143 22.18 -10.32 -20.64
C ARG A 143 21.59 -9.24 -19.74
N TYR A 144 21.24 -9.61 -18.52
CA TYR A 144 20.60 -8.72 -17.55
C TYR A 144 21.28 -8.73 -16.19
N LEU A 145 21.44 -7.55 -15.59
CA LEU A 145 21.80 -7.37 -14.19
C LEU A 145 20.76 -6.49 -13.52
N PHE A 146 20.04 -7.03 -12.53
CA PHE A 146 19.15 -6.25 -11.67
C PHE A 146 19.85 -5.90 -10.37
N LEU A 147 19.69 -4.65 -9.93
CA LEU A 147 20.42 -4.11 -8.78
C LEU A 147 19.73 -4.33 -7.43
N GLY A 148 18.47 -4.77 -7.40
CA GLY A 148 17.71 -5.04 -6.16
C GLY A 148 16.33 -4.40 -6.16
N ASP A 149 15.68 -4.42 -5.00
CA ASP A 149 14.38 -3.82 -4.71
C ASP A 149 13.29 -4.28 -5.69
N TYR A 150 13.04 -5.60 -5.68
CA TYR A 150 12.01 -6.26 -6.46
C TYR A 150 10.61 -6.11 -5.85
N VAL A 151 10.57 -5.93 -4.52
CA VAL A 151 9.35 -6.04 -3.70
C VAL A 151 9.02 -4.74 -2.97
N ASP A 152 7.88 -4.79 -2.26
CA ASP A 152 7.24 -3.69 -1.53
C ASP A 152 6.79 -2.54 -2.42
N ARG A 153 6.00 -1.66 -1.80
CA ARG A 153 5.49 -0.40 -2.37
C ARG A 153 4.40 -0.63 -3.41
N GLY A 154 4.70 -1.33 -4.50
CA GLY A 154 3.72 -1.86 -5.46
C GLY A 154 3.00 -3.11 -4.95
N TYR A 155 1.90 -3.45 -5.61
CA TYR A 155 1.02 -4.58 -5.22
C TYR A 155 1.19 -5.85 -6.06
N PHE A 156 2.22 -5.92 -6.91
CA PHE A 156 2.54 -7.10 -7.72
C PHE A 156 3.97 -7.60 -7.48
N SER A 157 4.41 -7.52 -6.22
CA SER A 157 5.76 -7.92 -5.81
C SER A 157 5.98 -9.42 -5.98
N ILE A 158 4.99 -10.26 -5.64
CA ILE A 158 5.16 -11.72 -5.75
C ILE A 158 5.21 -12.16 -7.22
N GLU A 159 4.49 -11.49 -8.12
CA GLU A 159 4.58 -11.74 -9.56
C GLU A 159 5.96 -11.32 -10.11
N CYS A 160 6.53 -10.21 -9.64
CA CYS A 160 7.92 -9.83 -9.96
C CYS A 160 8.92 -10.91 -9.52
N VAL A 161 8.85 -11.36 -8.26
CA VAL A 161 9.73 -12.40 -7.72
C VAL A 161 9.58 -13.70 -8.50
N LEU A 162 8.36 -14.22 -8.65
CA LEU A 162 8.13 -15.49 -9.35
C LEU A 162 8.59 -15.43 -10.81
N TYR A 163 8.37 -14.31 -11.50
CA TYR A 163 8.80 -14.18 -12.89
C TYR A 163 10.31 -14.02 -13.04
N LEU A 164 10.96 -13.18 -12.22
CA LEU A 164 12.43 -13.02 -12.25
C LEU A 164 13.16 -14.31 -11.83
N TRP A 165 12.65 -15.06 -10.86
CA TRP A 165 13.21 -16.36 -10.47
C TRP A 165 13.02 -17.40 -11.56
N SER A 166 11.86 -17.40 -12.24
CA SER A 166 11.65 -18.25 -13.41
C SER A 166 12.66 -17.93 -14.51
N LEU A 167 12.92 -16.64 -14.77
CA LEU A 167 13.97 -16.24 -15.71
C LEU A 167 15.36 -16.66 -15.22
N LYS A 168 15.67 -16.57 -13.92
CA LYS A 168 16.94 -17.03 -13.36
C LYS A 168 17.17 -18.52 -13.54
N ILE A 169 16.11 -19.34 -13.42
CA ILE A 169 16.14 -20.79 -13.70
C ILE A 169 16.45 -21.08 -15.17
N TRP A 170 15.90 -20.28 -16.10
CA TRP A 170 16.16 -20.44 -17.53
C TRP A 170 17.53 -19.92 -17.97
N TYR A 171 17.97 -18.81 -17.37
CA TYR A 171 19.11 -18.01 -17.81
C TYR A 171 20.13 -17.79 -16.69
N PRO A 172 20.63 -18.85 -16.02
CA PRO A 172 21.48 -18.72 -14.84
C PRO A 172 22.79 -17.97 -15.12
N ASP A 173 23.32 -18.08 -16.35
CA ASP A 173 24.60 -17.49 -16.78
C ASP A 173 24.43 -16.20 -17.61
N THR A 174 23.19 -15.70 -17.77
CA THR A 174 22.92 -14.47 -18.53
C THR A 174 21.96 -13.50 -17.84
N LEU A 175 21.29 -13.90 -16.75
CA LEU A 175 20.47 -13.03 -15.92
C LEU A 175 20.91 -13.12 -14.46
N TRP A 176 21.29 -11.97 -13.89
CA TRP A 176 21.78 -11.85 -12.52
C TRP A 176 20.90 -10.91 -11.70
N LEU A 177 20.73 -11.27 -10.43
CA LEU A 177 19.88 -10.57 -9.47
C LEU A 177 20.74 -10.22 -8.26
N LEU A 178 20.90 -8.93 -7.96
CA LEU A 178 21.52 -8.47 -6.72
C LEU A 178 20.47 -8.28 -5.62
N ARG A 179 20.94 -8.21 -4.38
CA ARG A 179 20.11 -7.89 -3.22
C ARG A 179 19.98 -6.37 -3.09
N GLY A 180 18.74 -5.89 -2.97
CA GLY A 180 18.43 -4.54 -2.51
C GLY A 180 18.15 -4.50 -1.01
N ASN A 181 17.83 -3.31 -0.48
CA ASN A 181 17.51 -3.17 0.94
C ASN A 181 16.13 -3.75 1.26
N HIS A 182 15.19 -3.77 0.31
CA HIS A 182 13.85 -4.34 0.49
C HIS A 182 13.83 -5.86 0.54
N GLU A 183 14.87 -6.56 0.06
CA GLU A 183 14.99 -8.01 0.15
C GLU A 183 15.42 -8.48 1.56
N CYS A 184 14.67 -8.07 2.58
CA CYS A 184 14.85 -8.47 3.98
C CYS A 184 13.52 -8.55 4.73
N ARG A 185 13.50 -9.34 5.80
CA ARG A 185 12.30 -9.52 6.64
C ARG A 185 11.85 -8.21 7.29
N HIS A 186 12.80 -7.36 7.67
CA HIS A 186 12.50 -6.10 8.39
C HIS A 186 11.64 -5.15 7.57
N LEU A 187 11.98 -4.94 6.28
CA LEU A 187 11.23 -4.04 5.40
C LEU A 187 9.94 -4.67 4.92
N THR A 188 10.00 -5.94 4.51
CA THR A 188 8.83 -6.63 3.94
C THR A 188 7.71 -6.92 4.95
N ASP A 189 8.03 -7.00 6.24
CA ASP A 189 7.06 -7.06 7.34
C ASP A 189 6.45 -5.69 7.68
N TYR A 190 7.24 -4.62 7.55
CA TYR A 190 6.78 -3.24 7.77
C TYR A 190 5.90 -2.73 6.63
N PHE A 191 6.28 -3.00 5.38
CA PHE A 191 5.57 -2.59 4.18
C PHE A 191 4.52 -3.63 3.78
N THR A 192 4.48 -4.05 2.51
CA THR A 192 3.32 -4.75 1.94
C THR A 192 3.63 -6.15 1.50
N PHE A 193 4.89 -6.55 1.32
CA PHE A 193 5.18 -7.83 0.70
C PHE A 193 4.77 -9.04 1.54
N LYS A 194 4.96 -9.02 2.87
CA LYS A 194 4.48 -10.11 3.73
C LYS A 194 2.95 -10.23 3.68
N LEU A 195 2.26 -9.09 3.70
CA LEU A 195 0.80 -9.05 3.59
C LEU A 195 0.34 -9.55 2.21
N GLU A 196 1.02 -9.16 1.14
CA GLU A 196 0.77 -9.62 -0.22
C GLU A 196 0.87 -11.14 -0.32
N CYS A 197 1.95 -11.72 0.21
CA CYS A 197 2.15 -13.16 0.23
C CYS A 197 1.03 -13.87 1.00
N LYS A 198 0.65 -13.37 2.19
CA LYS A 198 -0.44 -13.96 2.98
C LYS A 198 -1.82 -13.82 2.32
N HIS A 199 -2.03 -12.77 1.53
CA HIS A 199 -3.28 -12.55 0.81
C HIS A 199 -3.39 -13.40 -0.47
N LYS A 200 -2.30 -13.48 -1.25
CA LYS A 200 -2.28 -14.17 -2.55
C LYS A 200 -1.98 -15.67 -2.41
N TYR A 201 -1.15 -16.04 -1.44
CA TYR A 201 -0.67 -17.39 -1.18
C TYR A 201 -0.73 -17.70 0.33
N SER A 202 0.43 -17.82 0.99
CA SER A 202 0.55 -18.16 2.40
C SER A 202 1.81 -17.56 3.03
N GLU A 203 1.89 -17.62 4.36
CA GLU A 203 3.10 -17.24 5.10
C GLU A 203 4.29 -18.15 4.78
N LYS A 204 4.02 -19.40 4.36
CA LYS A 204 5.06 -20.33 3.90
C LYS A 204 5.78 -19.81 2.65
N ILE A 205 5.04 -19.24 1.68
CA ILE A 205 5.63 -18.61 0.49
C ILE A 205 6.51 -17.42 0.89
N TYR A 206 6.04 -16.59 1.82
CA TYR A 206 6.80 -15.45 2.33
C TYR A 206 8.13 -15.89 2.95
N ASP A 207 8.11 -16.88 3.85
CA ASP A 207 9.33 -17.37 4.49
C ASP A 207 10.31 -17.98 3.48
N ALA A 208 9.81 -18.69 2.45
CA ALA A 208 10.64 -19.18 1.35
C ALA A 208 11.28 -18.02 0.55
N CYS A 209 10.54 -16.95 0.26
CA CYS A 209 11.10 -15.76 -0.37
C CYS A 209 12.20 -15.12 0.49
N VAL A 210 11.98 -14.98 1.81
CA VAL A 210 12.99 -14.41 2.72
C VAL A 210 14.26 -15.26 2.77
N GLU A 211 14.15 -16.60 2.78
CA GLU A 211 15.32 -17.48 2.67
C GLU A 211 16.04 -17.28 1.31
N SER A 212 15.27 -17.17 0.23
CA SER A 212 15.82 -16.90 -1.10
C SER A 212 16.55 -15.56 -1.16
N PHE A 213 15.99 -14.52 -0.53
CA PHE A 213 16.58 -13.18 -0.48
C PHE A 213 17.93 -13.17 0.23
N CYS A 214 18.10 -14.01 1.25
CA CYS A 214 19.39 -14.21 1.90
C CYS A 214 20.44 -14.86 0.98
N SER A 215 20.02 -15.48 -0.13
CA SER A 215 20.94 -16.10 -1.10
C SER A 215 21.36 -15.16 -2.23
N LEU A 216 20.69 -14.00 -2.40
CA LEU A 216 21.01 -13.02 -3.44
C LEU A 216 22.44 -12.46 -3.28
N PRO A 217 23.26 -12.44 -4.35
CA PRO A 217 24.54 -11.73 -4.39
C PRO A 217 24.42 -10.26 -4.01
N LEU A 218 25.51 -9.68 -3.50
CA LEU A 218 25.51 -8.32 -2.95
C LEU A 218 26.05 -7.27 -3.92
N ALA A 219 26.88 -7.68 -4.88
CA ALA A 219 27.54 -6.79 -5.81
C ALA A 219 27.91 -7.52 -7.12
N ALA A 220 28.23 -6.74 -8.15
CA ALA A 220 28.80 -7.25 -9.39
C ALA A 220 29.94 -6.35 -9.90
N VAL A 221 30.95 -6.94 -10.52
CA VAL A 221 31.90 -6.24 -11.39
C VAL A 221 31.52 -6.49 -12.83
N MET A 222 31.01 -5.46 -13.49
CA MET A 222 30.62 -5.51 -14.89
C MET A 222 31.78 -5.04 -15.79
N ASN A 223 32.11 -5.84 -16.80
CA ASN A 223 33.15 -5.59 -17.79
C ASN A 223 34.53 -5.22 -17.20
N LYS A 224 34.83 -5.69 -15.98
CA LYS A 224 36.03 -5.32 -15.19
C LYS A 224 36.22 -3.81 -14.99
N GLN A 225 35.15 -3.03 -15.16
CA GLN A 225 35.20 -1.56 -15.20
C GLN A 225 34.22 -0.94 -14.20
N PHE A 226 33.12 -1.60 -13.89
CA PHE A 226 32.04 -1.00 -13.14
C PHE A 226 31.74 -1.83 -11.90
N LEU A 227 31.79 -1.21 -10.72
CA LEU A 227 31.16 -1.79 -9.55
C LEU A 227 29.66 -1.52 -9.62
N CYS A 228 28.85 -2.57 -9.62
CA CYS A 228 27.40 -2.51 -9.61
C CYS A 228 26.90 -2.99 -8.24
N ILE A 229 26.18 -2.14 -7.52
CA ILE A 229 25.70 -2.37 -6.15
C ILE A 229 24.34 -1.66 -5.96
N HIS A 230 23.52 -2.10 -5.01
CA HIS A 230 22.23 -1.43 -4.78
C HIS A 230 22.40 -0.04 -4.15
N GLY A 231 22.98 -0.04 -2.96
CA GLY A 231 23.28 1.08 -2.08
C GLY A 231 24.47 1.90 -2.60
N GLY A 232 25.53 1.92 -1.80
CA GLY A 232 26.69 2.73 -2.08
C GLY A 232 27.94 2.24 -1.39
N LEU A 233 28.86 3.17 -1.14
CA LEU A 233 30.12 2.86 -0.48
C LEU A 233 29.97 2.84 1.04
N SER A 234 30.84 2.06 1.68
CA SER A 234 30.97 1.99 3.14
C SER A 234 32.33 2.52 3.58
N PRO A 235 32.46 3.08 4.81
CA PRO A 235 33.75 3.30 5.44
C PRO A 235 34.60 2.02 5.56
N GLU A 236 33.96 0.85 5.63
CA GLU A 236 34.60 -0.47 5.71
C GLU A 236 34.90 -1.08 4.32
N LEU A 237 34.44 -0.44 3.23
CA LEU A 237 34.65 -0.91 1.86
C LEU A 237 35.89 -0.25 1.25
N HIS A 238 37.00 -0.96 1.26
CA HIS A 238 38.28 -0.45 0.76
C HIS A 238 38.69 -1.10 -0.56
N THR A 239 38.40 -2.39 -0.73
CA THR A 239 38.74 -3.20 -1.89
C THR A 239 37.57 -4.10 -2.28
N LEU A 240 37.60 -4.63 -3.50
CA LEU A 240 36.62 -5.62 -3.94
C LEU A 240 36.64 -6.93 -3.12
N ASP A 241 37.76 -7.25 -2.48
CA ASP A 241 37.87 -8.45 -1.64
C ASP A 241 37.08 -8.33 -0.33
N ASP A 242 36.83 -7.10 0.16
CA ASP A 242 36.00 -6.87 1.34
C ASP A 242 34.57 -7.38 1.09
N LEU A 243 34.02 -7.19 -0.12
CA LEU A 243 32.70 -7.70 -0.53
C LEU A 243 32.67 -9.24 -0.57
N LYS A 244 33.75 -9.87 -1.00
CA LYS A 244 33.86 -11.34 -1.08
C LYS A 244 33.87 -11.99 0.30
N SER A 245 34.27 -11.25 1.34
CA SER A 245 34.41 -11.77 2.70
C SER A 245 33.11 -11.77 3.52
N ILE A 246 32.05 -11.08 3.05
CA ILE A 246 30.78 -10.95 3.78
C ILE A 246 30.07 -12.31 3.88
N ASP A 247 29.59 -12.68 5.07
CA ASP A 247 28.60 -13.76 5.17
C ASP A 247 27.21 -13.20 4.82
N ARG A 248 26.77 -13.41 3.58
CA ARG A 248 25.52 -12.83 3.06
C ARG A 248 24.26 -13.62 3.43
N PHE A 249 24.40 -14.88 3.87
CA PHE A 249 23.29 -15.83 4.07
C PHE A 249 22.53 -15.59 5.38
N ARG A 250 22.09 -14.34 5.56
CA ARG A 250 21.46 -13.83 6.79
C ARG A 250 20.61 -12.60 6.47
N GLU A 251 19.80 -12.19 7.43
CA GLU A 251 19.19 -10.85 7.40
C GLU A 251 20.30 -9.77 7.42
N PRO A 252 20.15 -8.69 6.64
CA PRO A 252 21.09 -7.58 6.68
C PRO A 252 21.14 -7.01 8.10
N PRO A 253 22.34 -6.80 8.68
CA PRO A 253 22.47 -6.13 9.96
C PRO A 253 22.05 -4.66 9.84
N THR A 254 21.76 -4.01 10.97
CA THR A 254 21.40 -2.58 11.00
C THR A 254 22.61 -1.64 10.84
N GLN A 255 23.84 -2.17 10.87
CA GLN A 255 25.09 -1.44 10.74
C GLN A 255 26.20 -2.34 10.14
N GLY A 256 27.29 -1.73 9.70
CA GLY A 256 28.46 -2.40 9.12
C GLY A 256 28.35 -2.57 7.61
N LEU A 257 29.40 -3.13 7.00
CA LEU A 257 29.56 -3.18 5.54
C LEU A 257 28.33 -3.67 4.76
N MET A 258 27.69 -4.78 5.18
CA MET A 258 26.50 -5.32 4.50
C MET A 258 25.29 -4.38 4.57
N CYS A 259 25.11 -3.65 5.67
CA CYS A 259 24.09 -2.60 5.75
C CYS A 259 24.41 -1.49 4.74
N ASP A 260 25.66 -1.04 4.73
CA ASP A 260 26.04 0.14 3.96
C ASP A 260 25.95 -0.06 2.45
N ILE A 261 26.34 -1.22 1.93
CA ILE A 261 26.24 -1.49 0.48
C ILE A 261 24.80 -1.62 -0.02
N LEU A 262 23.82 -1.73 0.89
CA LEU A 262 22.40 -1.75 0.57
C LEU A 262 21.73 -0.39 0.83
N TRP A 263 22.24 0.43 1.74
CA TRP A 263 21.57 1.64 2.25
C TRP A 263 22.31 2.97 2.02
N ALA A 264 23.60 2.95 1.66
CA ALA A 264 24.35 4.18 1.50
C ALA A 264 23.91 4.96 0.26
N ASP A 265 23.94 6.30 0.38
CA ASP A 265 23.57 7.23 -0.68
C ASP A 265 24.73 8.17 -1.00
N PRO A 266 24.87 8.68 -2.24
CA PRO A 266 25.73 9.82 -2.50
C PRO A 266 25.20 11.07 -1.76
N LEU A 267 26.09 11.98 -1.37
CA LEU A 267 25.67 13.28 -0.84
C LEU A 267 24.71 14.02 -1.79
N GLU A 268 23.77 14.79 -1.25
CA GLU A 268 22.85 15.60 -2.09
C GLU A 268 23.63 16.54 -3.04
N GLU A 269 24.66 17.19 -2.49
CA GLU A 269 25.60 18.10 -3.17
C GLU A 269 26.81 17.34 -3.78
N PHE A 270 26.70 16.05 -4.09
CA PHE A 270 27.82 15.21 -4.54
C PHE A 270 28.59 15.82 -5.73
N GLY A 271 29.89 15.99 -5.54
CA GLY A 271 30.80 16.69 -6.45
C GLY A 271 30.89 18.20 -6.22
N GLN A 272 30.08 18.78 -5.34
CA GLN A 272 30.08 20.20 -4.98
C GLN A 272 30.11 20.39 -3.45
N GLU A 273 30.35 19.31 -2.70
CA GLU A 273 30.38 19.36 -1.25
C GLU A 273 31.46 20.31 -0.70
N LYS A 274 31.11 20.97 0.43
CA LYS A 274 32.00 21.87 1.16
C LYS A 274 32.88 21.14 2.19
N THR A 275 32.43 19.97 2.62
CA THR A 275 33.15 19.10 3.55
C THR A 275 34.20 18.27 2.83
N SER A 276 35.30 17.95 3.51
CA SER A 276 36.31 17.02 3.03
C SER A 276 36.11 15.60 3.58
N GLU A 277 35.06 15.36 4.35
CA GLU A 277 34.75 14.03 4.89
C GLU A 277 34.33 13.06 3.80
N TYR A 278 34.79 11.81 3.90
CA TYR A 278 34.45 10.76 2.94
C TYR A 278 33.05 10.21 3.17
N PHE A 279 32.67 10.09 4.44
CA PHE A 279 31.41 9.48 4.87
C PHE A 279 30.79 10.31 5.99
N ILE A 280 29.50 10.59 5.87
CA ILE A 280 28.70 11.34 6.85
C ILE A 280 27.47 10.49 7.17
N HIS A 281 26.99 10.48 8.41
CA HIS A 281 25.81 9.69 8.75
C HIS A 281 24.59 10.04 7.87
N ASN A 282 23.93 9.02 7.32
CA ASN A 282 22.77 9.21 6.46
C ASN A 282 21.50 9.40 7.28
N HIS A 283 21.22 10.66 7.61
CA HIS A 283 20.02 11.06 8.35
C HIS A 283 18.72 10.94 7.53
N VAL A 284 18.80 10.79 6.20
CA VAL A 284 17.63 10.53 5.35
C VAL A 284 17.17 9.09 5.54
N ARG A 285 18.10 8.13 5.56
CA ARG A 285 17.81 6.71 5.80
C ARG A 285 17.70 6.35 7.27
N GLY A 286 18.34 7.11 8.16
CA GLY A 286 18.39 6.81 9.61
C GLY A 286 19.36 5.69 9.99
N CYS A 287 20.07 5.15 9.00
CA CYS A 287 21.16 4.17 9.13
C CYS A 287 22.21 4.46 8.05
N SER A 288 23.35 3.77 8.08
CA SER A 288 24.41 3.92 7.08
C SER A 288 24.93 5.37 6.89
N TYR A 289 25.48 5.66 5.71
CA TYR A 289 26.27 6.85 5.39
C TYR A 289 25.89 7.46 4.04
N PHE A 290 26.00 8.78 3.98
CA PHE A 290 26.25 9.49 2.75
C PHE A 290 27.73 9.38 2.39
N PHE A 291 28.05 9.01 1.16
CA PHE A 291 29.42 9.02 0.65
C PHE A 291 29.68 10.20 -0.29
N SER A 292 30.87 10.79 -0.22
CA SER A 292 31.25 11.98 -1.00
C SER A 292 31.94 11.65 -2.32
N TYR A 293 32.10 12.65 -3.19
CA TYR A 293 32.81 12.48 -4.46
C TYR A 293 34.28 12.09 -4.28
N PRO A 294 35.04 12.65 -3.30
CA PRO A 294 36.36 12.15 -2.93
C PRO A 294 36.36 10.68 -2.51
N ALA A 295 35.36 10.22 -1.74
CA ALA A 295 35.26 8.81 -1.34
C ALA A 295 35.11 7.90 -2.56
N ALA A 296 34.21 8.27 -3.49
CA ALA A 296 34.02 7.55 -4.74
C ALA A 296 35.28 7.52 -5.61
N CYS A 297 35.94 8.68 -5.81
CA CYS A 297 37.18 8.74 -6.60
C CYS A 297 38.30 7.88 -5.99
N ASN A 298 38.49 7.97 -4.67
CA ASN A 298 39.51 7.19 -3.98
C ASN A 298 39.25 5.68 -4.11
N PHE A 299 37.99 5.25 -3.98
CA PHE A 299 37.63 3.84 -4.16
C PHE A 299 37.87 3.36 -5.60
N LEU A 300 37.45 4.15 -6.58
CA LEU A 300 37.61 3.83 -8.01
C LEU A 300 39.09 3.71 -8.40
N GLU A 301 39.92 4.68 -8.00
CA GLU A 301 41.36 4.67 -8.28
C GLU A 301 42.04 3.47 -7.62
N LYS A 302 41.73 3.20 -6.35
CA LYS A 302 42.31 2.08 -5.59
C LYS A 302 41.97 0.72 -6.19
N ASN A 303 40.77 0.57 -6.77
CA ASN A 303 40.28 -0.70 -7.33
C ASN A 303 40.39 -0.78 -8.85
N ASN A 304 41.01 0.21 -9.49
CA ASN A 304 41.14 0.30 -10.95
C ASN A 304 39.79 0.15 -11.68
N LEU A 305 38.77 0.85 -11.18
CA LEU A 305 37.43 0.89 -11.74
C LEU A 305 37.14 2.25 -12.39
N LEU A 306 36.22 2.25 -13.34
CA LEU A 306 35.78 3.42 -14.09
C LEU A 306 34.64 4.18 -13.40
N SER A 307 33.66 3.46 -12.85
CA SER A 307 32.46 4.05 -12.24
C SER A 307 31.75 3.08 -11.31
N ILE A 308 30.89 3.63 -10.45
CA ILE A 308 29.95 2.88 -9.61
C ILE A 308 28.56 3.03 -10.22
N ILE A 309 27.87 1.91 -10.47
CA ILE A 309 26.48 1.87 -10.95
C ILE A 309 25.61 1.42 -9.79
N ARG A 310 24.59 2.21 -9.46
CA ARG A 310 23.74 1.96 -8.30
C ARG A 310 22.27 2.28 -8.54
N ALA A 311 21.39 1.96 -7.59
CA ALA A 311 19.94 2.15 -7.71
C ALA A 311 19.33 2.93 -6.51
N HIS A 312 18.32 2.42 -5.79
CA HIS A 312 17.80 2.83 -4.46
C HIS A 312 17.21 4.24 -4.29
N GLU A 313 17.59 5.21 -5.13
CA GLU A 313 17.07 6.58 -5.08
C GLU A 313 16.26 6.85 -6.33
N ALA A 314 14.95 7.09 -6.16
CA ALA A 314 14.07 7.51 -7.23
C ALA A 314 14.62 8.73 -7.97
N GLN A 315 14.56 8.71 -9.31
CA GLN A 315 15.01 9.79 -10.19
C GLN A 315 13.89 10.20 -11.14
N ASP A 316 13.65 11.50 -11.30
CA ASP A 316 12.61 12.01 -12.20
C ASP A 316 12.81 11.53 -13.66
N ALA A 317 14.06 11.50 -14.13
CA ALA A 317 14.41 10.97 -15.43
C ALA A 317 14.61 9.44 -15.47
N GLY A 318 14.49 8.73 -14.34
CA GLY A 318 14.83 7.31 -14.20
C GLY A 318 16.34 7.04 -14.12
N TYR A 319 17.18 8.07 -14.17
CA TYR A 319 18.62 7.95 -13.96
C TYR A 319 19.25 9.28 -13.52
N ARG A 320 20.45 9.20 -12.93
CA ARG A 320 21.30 10.36 -12.63
C ARG A 320 22.76 10.03 -12.88
N MET A 321 23.43 10.91 -13.63
CA MET A 321 24.87 10.85 -13.88
C MET A 321 25.56 11.86 -12.96
N TYR A 322 26.43 11.40 -12.06
CA TYR A 322 27.12 12.27 -11.12
C TYR A 322 28.40 12.86 -11.71
N ARG A 323 29.08 13.69 -10.92
CA ARG A 323 30.31 14.38 -11.33
C ARG A 323 31.31 13.41 -11.94
N LYS A 324 31.93 13.83 -13.05
CA LYS A 324 32.96 13.05 -13.75
C LYS A 324 34.26 13.00 -12.96
N THR A 325 34.90 11.83 -12.92
CA THR A 325 36.26 11.68 -12.40
C THR A 325 37.23 12.53 -13.21
N ARG A 326 38.27 13.07 -12.56
CA ARG A 326 39.27 13.91 -13.24
C ARG A 326 40.18 13.10 -14.15
N THR A 327 40.44 11.84 -13.80
CA THR A 327 41.37 10.95 -14.47
C THR A 327 40.81 10.39 -15.78
N THR A 328 39.56 9.93 -15.78
CA THR A 328 38.94 9.28 -16.95
C THR A 328 37.96 10.16 -17.70
N GLY A 329 37.46 11.24 -17.07
CA GLY A 329 36.39 12.07 -17.63
C GLY A 329 35.02 11.37 -17.68
N PHE A 330 34.90 10.19 -17.07
CA PHE A 330 33.66 9.41 -16.98
C PHE A 330 32.93 9.69 -15.65
N PRO A 331 31.57 9.68 -15.62
CA PRO A 331 30.80 9.83 -14.37
C PRO A 331 31.31 8.90 -13.27
N SER A 332 31.62 9.41 -12.08
CA SER A 332 32.14 8.57 -10.99
C SER A 332 31.08 7.62 -10.42
N VAL A 333 29.82 8.09 -10.40
CA VAL A 333 28.66 7.34 -9.90
C VAL A 333 27.51 7.55 -10.89
N MET A 334 26.66 6.55 -11.03
CA MET A 334 25.44 6.59 -11.82
C MET A 334 24.32 5.91 -11.04
N THR A 335 23.19 6.58 -10.88
CA THR A 335 21.97 5.99 -10.31
C THR A 335 21.04 5.61 -11.45
N ILE A 336 20.54 4.37 -11.47
CA ILE A 336 19.52 3.86 -12.39
C ILE A 336 18.29 3.49 -11.57
N PHE A 337 17.11 3.91 -12.00
CA PHE A 337 15.83 3.64 -11.34
C PHE A 337 14.82 3.16 -12.37
N SER A 338 14.25 1.97 -12.14
CA SER A 338 13.49 1.24 -13.17
C SER A 338 11.99 1.14 -12.88
N ALA A 339 11.47 1.86 -11.88
CA ALA A 339 10.05 1.96 -11.54
C ALA A 339 9.45 3.31 -12.01
N PRO A 340 8.74 3.37 -13.16
CA PRO A 340 8.16 4.61 -13.66
C PRO A 340 6.87 4.96 -12.91
N ASN A 341 6.54 6.25 -12.83
CA ASN A 341 5.40 6.75 -12.05
C ASN A 341 5.33 6.09 -10.66
N TYR A 342 6.46 6.06 -9.96
CA TYR A 342 6.61 5.37 -8.69
C TYR A 342 5.51 5.77 -7.70
N LEU A 343 4.93 4.77 -7.02
CA LEU A 343 3.79 4.91 -6.10
C LEU A 343 2.54 5.54 -6.74
N ASP A 344 2.40 5.49 -8.06
CA ASP A 344 1.34 6.13 -8.84
C ASP A 344 1.25 7.65 -8.74
N VAL A 345 2.21 8.30 -8.07
CA VAL A 345 2.17 9.74 -7.75
C VAL A 345 3.44 10.50 -8.15
N TYR A 346 4.59 9.84 -8.29
CA TYR A 346 5.85 10.53 -8.60
C TYR A 346 5.88 11.09 -10.03
N ASN A 347 5.17 10.47 -10.96
CA ASN A 347 5.16 10.82 -12.39
C ASN A 347 6.56 10.84 -13.04
N ASN A 348 7.54 10.15 -12.44
CA ASN A 348 8.89 10.01 -12.97
C ASN A 348 8.91 9.04 -14.17
N LYS A 349 9.95 9.15 -14.99
CA LYS A 349 10.35 8.11 -15.94
C LYS A 349 11.13 7.01 -15.21
N ALA A 350 11.17 5.84 -15.82
CA ALA A 350 12.15 4.80 -15.52
C ALA A 350 13.22 4.76 -16.59
N ALA A 351 14.36 4.15 -16.27
CA ALA A 351 15.40 3.85 -17.24
C ALA A 351 16.06 2.50 -17.00
N VAL A 352 16.67 1.98 -18.07
CA VAL A 352 17.68 0.91 -18.03
C VAL A 352 18.95 1.37 -18.71
N LEU A 353 20.09 0.84 -18.28
CA LEU A 353 21.40 1.12 -18.87
C LEU A 353 21.81 -0.05 -19.75
N LYS A 354 21.91 0.18 -21.07
CA LYS A 354 22.43 -0.80 -22.02
C LYS A 354 23.90 -0.49 -22.30
N TYR A 355 24.79 -1.43 -21.98
CA TYR A 355 26.20 -1.31 -22.26
C TYR A 355 26.61 -2.32 -23.33
N GLU A 356 26.94 -1.83 -24.52
CA GLU A 356 27.33 -2.64 -25.68
C GLU A 356 28.32 -1.87 -26.55
N ASN A 357 29.28 -2.56 -27.18
CA ASN A 357 30.27 -1.92 -28.07
C ASN A 357 31.04 -0.74 -27.45
N ASN A 358 31.34 -0.82 -26.14
CA ASN A 358 31.93 0.26 -25.33
C ASN A 358 31.09 1.55 -25.27
N VAL A 359 29.80 1.48 -25.62
CA VAL A 359 28.85 2.58 -25.54
C VAL A 359 27.83 2.29 -24.45
N MET A 360 27.62 3.29 -23.61
CA MET A 360 26.58 3.26 -22.58
C MET A 360 25.36 4.05 -23.07
N ASN A 361 24.24 3.37 -23.23
CA ASN A 361 22.99 3.94 -23.71
C ASN A 361 21.92 3.82 -22.63
N ILE A 362 21.37 4.96 -22.21
CA ILE A 362 20.26 4.99 -21.26
C ILE A 362 18.94 4.96 -22.04
N ARG A 363 18.14 3.92 -21.82
CA ARG A 363 16.83 3.77 -22.44
C ARG A 363 15.76 4.08 -21.39
N GLN A 364 15.08 5.21 -21.58
CA GLN A 364 13.98 5.63 -20.71
C GLN A 364 12.63 5.06 -21.17
N PHE A 365 11.72 4.83 -20.24
CA PHE A 365 10.35 4.42 -20.51
C PHE A 365 9.37 5.01 -19.48
N ASN A 366 8.09 5.08 -19.85
CA ASN A 366 7.00 5.57 -19.01
C ASN A 366 6.24 4.39 -18.40
N CYS A 367 5.35 4.69 -17.45
CA CYS A 367 4.52 3.69 -16.79
C CYS A 367 3.49 3.05 -17.73
N THR A 368 3.08 1.87 -17.34
CA THR A 368 2.06 1.04 -17.98
C THR A 368 0.86 0.93 -17.04
N PRO A 369 -0.38 0.99 -17.55
CA PRO A 369 -1.56 0.73 -16.72
C PRO A 369 -1.46 -0.63 -16.03
N HIS A 370 -1.87 -0.69 -14.77
CA HIS A 370 -2.00 -1.92 -14.00
C HIS A 370 -3.37 -1.98 -13.31
N PRO A 371 -3.83 -3.18 -12.90
CA PRO A 371 -5.04 -3.34 -12.12
C PRO A 371 -4.96 -2.60 -10.79
N TYR A 372 -6.12 -2.10 -10.35
CA TYR A 372 -6.25 -1.37 -9.11
C TYR A 372 -6.44 -2.34 -7.93
N TRP A 373 -5.70 -2.10 -6.86
CA TRP A 373 -5.90 -2.75 -5.58
C TRP A 373 -6.22 -1.71 -4.51
N LEU A 374 -7.20 -2.02 -3.66
CA LEU A 374 -7.42 -1.24 -2.45
C LEU A 374 -6.18 -1.35 -1.53
N PRO A 375 -5.91 -0.32 -0.72
CA PRO A 375 -4.80 -0.33 0.22
C PRO A 375 -4.77 -1.60 1.06
N ASN A 376 -3.57 -2.19 1.19
CA ASN A 376 -3.34 -3.39 2.02
C ASN A 376 -4.16 -4.62 1.58
N PHE A 377 -4.47 -4.74 0.29
CA PHE A 377 -5.26 -5.86 -0.27
C PHE A 377 -6.63 -6.02 0.41
N MET A 378 -7.20 -4.91 0.90
CA MET A 378 -8.50 -4.91 1.55
C MET A 378 -9.60 -5.28 0.56
N ASP A 379 -10.51 -6.17 0.98
CA ASP A 379 -11.68 -6.48 0.17
C ASP A 379 -12.74 -5.37 0.26
N VAL A 380 -13.62 -5.32 -0.75
CA VAL A 380 -14.63 -4.26 -0.85
C VAL A 380 -15.65 -4.27 0.29
N PHE A 381 -15.90 -5.41 0.94
CA PHE A 381 -16.80 -5.46 2.10
C PHE A 381 -16.12 -4.82 3.30
N THR A 382 -14.88 -5.21 3.62
CA THR A 382 -14.12 -4.62 4.72
C THR A 382 -13.98 -3.10 4.55
N TRP A 383 -13.76 -2.64 3.32
CA TRP A 383 -13.66 -1.22 3.00
C TRP A 383 -14.99 -0.47 3.14
N SER A 384 -16.10 -1.01 2.61
CA SER A 384 -17.38 -0.30 2.54
C SER A 384 -18.27 -0.45 3.77
N LEU A 385 -18.10 -1.52 4.56
CA LEU A 385 -18.98 -1.83 5.68
C LEU A 385 -19.03 -0.71 6.75
N PRO A 386 -17.91 -0.05 7.12
CA PRO A 386 -17.98 1.10 8.02
C PRO A 386 -18.84 2.24 7.48
N PHE A 387 -18.74 2.53 6.18
CA PHE A 387 -19.54 3.56 5.52
C PHE A 387 -21.02 3.19 5.48
N VAL A 388 -21.34 1.94 5.11
CA VAL A 388 -22.72 1.44 5.11
C VAL A 388 -23.32 1.51 6.52
N GLY A 389 -22.57 1.11 7.54
CA GLY A 389 -22.98 1.18 8.94
C GLY A 389 -23.27 2.61 9.40
N GLU A 390 -22.40 3.56 9.06
CA GLU A 390 -22.62 4.98 9.34
C GLU A 390 -23.90 5.49 8.67
N LYS A 391 -24.08 5.26 7.36
CA LYS A 391 -25.23 5.82 6.63
C LYS A 391 -26.58 5.23 7.02
N ILE A 392 -26.63 3.93 7.32
CA ILE A 392 -27.83 3.32 7.88
C ILE A 392 -28.14 3.94 9.25
N THR A 393 -27.11 4.18 10.06
CA THR A 393 -27.28 4.77 11.39
C THR A 393 -27.76 6.23 11.31
N ASP A 394 -27.17 7.04 10.43
CA ASP A 394 -27.59 8.41 10.14
C ASP A 394 -29.06 8.45 9.70
N MET A 395 -29.45 7.55 8.80
CA MET A 395 -30.83 7.42 8.33
C MET A 395 -31.78 7.07 9.49
N LEU A 396 -31.42 6.11 10.34
CA LEU A 396 -32.22 5.72 11.50
C LEU A 396 -32.37 6.86 12.50
N ILE A 397 -31.28 7.61 12.77
CA ILE A 397 -31.32 8.80 13.63
C ILE A 397 -32.25 9.86 13.02
N ALA A 398 -32.17 10.10 11.72
CA ALA A 398 -33.04 11.04 11.03
C ALA A 398 -34.52 10.63 11.15
N ILE A 399 -34.85 9.35 10.92
CA ILE A 399 -36.21 8.82 11.10
C ILE A 399 -36.68 8.98 12.55
N LEU A 400 -35.85 8.63 13.54
CA LEU A 400 -36.23 8.77 14.95
C LEU A 400 -36.40 10.23 15.37
N SER A 401 -35.76 11.16 14.68
CA SER A 401 -35.89 12.59 14.92
C SER A 401 -37.18 13.21 14.38
N THR A 402 -37.94 12.48 13.55
CA THR A 402 -39.23 12.97 13.04
C THR A 402 -40.37 12.80 14.04
N CYS A 403 -40.25 11.93 15.04
CA CYS A 403 -41.29 11.75 16.05
C CYS A 403 -41.41 13.00 16.93
N SER A 404 -42.60 13.60 16.93
CA SER A 404 -42.90 14.78 17.76
C SER A 404 -43.10 14.41 19.24
N GLU A 405 -42.92 15.38 20.15
CA GLU A 405 -43.23 15.17 21.58
C GLU A 405 -44.68 14.76 21.84
N ASP A 406 -45.59 15.06 20.90
CA ASP A 406 -47.04 14.87 21.05
C ASP A 406 -47.49 13.47 20.61
N GLU A 407 -46.88 12.88 19.58
CA GLU A 407 -47.14 11.49 19.14
C GLU A 407 -46.70 10.46 20.21
N LEU A 408 -45.68 10.77 21.02
CA LEU A 408 -45.27 9.93 22.16
C LEU A 408 -46.20 10.06 23.39
N LYS A 409 -47.03 11.11 23.42
CA LYS A 409 -48.01 11.36 24.48
C LYS A 409 -49.39 10.83 24.10
N GLU A 410 -49.75 10.74 22.82
CA GLU A 410 -51.07 10.27 22.39
C GLU A 410 -51.29 8.75 22.59
N ASP A 411 -50.24 7.93 22.62
CA ASP A 411 -50.34 6.52 23.06
C ASP A 411 -50.53 6.35 24.59
N ALA A 412 -50.64 7.45 25.34
CA ALA A 412 -50.80 7.46 26.79
C ALA A 412 -52.24 7.73 27.26
N THR A 413 -53.27 7.35 26.50
CA THR A 413 -54.65 7.29 27.01
C THR A 413 -55.00 5.88 27.51
N PRO A 414 -54.80 5.55 28.80
CA PRO A 414 -55.67 4.58 29.44
C PRO A 414 -57.04 5.23 29.60
N SER A 415 -58.05 4.59 29.04
CA SER A 415 -59.44 4.97 29.31
C SER A 415 -59.70 4.88 30.81
N ALA A 416 -60.07 6.03 31.38
CA ALA A 416 -61.04 6.23 32.47
C ALA A 416 -60.69 5.86 33.95
N ILE A 417 -60.69 6.93 34.79
CA ILE A 417 -61.24 7.05 36.18
C ILE A 417 -60.38 6.41 37.31
N THR A 418 -59.80 7.08 38.33
CA THR A 418 -60.31 7.94 39.45
C THR A 418 -59.10 8.43 40.31
N PRO A 419 -59.18 9.48 41.16
CA PRO A 419 -58.05 9.96 41.97
C PRO A 419 -58.01 9.39 43.41
N GLY A 420 -56.81 9.05 43.92
CA GLY A 420 -56.56 8.70 45.33
C GLY A 420 -55.09 8.93 45.74
N PRO A 421 -54.76 9.17 47.03
CA PRO A 421 -53.58 9.97 47.42
C PRO A 421 -52.34 9.17 47.92
N ILE A 422 -51.16 9.75 47.63
CA ILE A 422 -49.85 9.78 48.36
C ILE A 422 -49.09 8.43 48.60
N SER A 423 -47.82 8.44 48.13
CA SER A 423 -46.71 7.44 48.09
C SER A 423 -46.20 6.92 49.47
N PRO A 424 -45.12 6.07 49.64
CA PRO A 424 -44.14 5.35 48.74
C PRO A 424 -43.82 3.88 49.24
N PRO A 425 -42.64 3.20 49.11
CA PRO A 425 -41.52 3.12 48.12
C PRO A 425 -41.12 1.68 47.63
N ILE A 426 -40.39 1.62 46.48
CA ILE A 426 -39.28 0.70 46.07
C ILE A 426 -39.50 -0.83 45.93
N SER A 427 -38.88 -1.38 44.87
CA SER A 427 -38.54 -2.78 44.54
C SER A 427 -39.59 -3.59 43.78
N GLY A 428 -39.36 -3.78 42.48
CA GLY A 428 -40.12 -4.69 41.64
C GLY A 428 -39.53 -4.73 40.23
N SER A 429 -39.25 -5.93 39.74
CA SER A 429 -38.94 -6.19 38.34
C SER A 429 -39.95 -5.48 37.44
N ILE A 430 -39.47 -4.61 36.56
CA ILE A 430 -40.31 -3.85 35.65
C ILE A 430 -40.99 -4.84 34.69
N ASP A 431 -42.32 -4.83 34.67
CA ASP A 431 -43.14 -5.62 33.75
C ASP A 431 -42.72 -5.31 32.28
N PRO A 432 -42.32 -6.32 31.47
CA PRO A 432 -41.90 -6.12 30.07
C PRO A 432 -42.95 -5.46 29.18
N GLU A 433 -44.22 -5.56 29.53
CA GLU A 433 -45.32 -4.91 28.79
C GLU A 433 -45.57 -3.46 29.22
N SER A 434 -44.95 -3.01 30.33
CA SER A 434 -45.17 -1.66 30.87
C SER A 434 -44.63 -0.57 29.96
N ILE A 435 -45.35 0.55 29.93
CA ILE A 435 -44.99 1.73 29.14
C ILE A 435 -43.61 2.27 29.55
N ASP A 436 -43.26 2.21 30.84
CA ASP A 436 -41.96 2.62 31.36
C ASP A 436 -40.83 1.68 30.91
N TYR A 437 -41.11 0.38 30.78
CA TYR A 437 -40.18 -0.60 30.22
C TYR A 437 -39.95 -0.33 28.73
N LYS A 438 -41.03 -0.20 27.94
CA LYS A 438 -40.97 0.09 26.49
C LYS A 438 -40.25 1.42 26.22
N ARG A 439 -40.48 2.47 27.02
CA ARG A 439 -39.76 3.76 26.93
C ARG A 439 -38.28 3.66 27.30
N ARG A 440 -37.92 2.93 28.38
CA ARG A 440 -36.51 2.65 28.70
C ARG A 440 -35.83 1.84 27.60
N ALA A 441 -36.52 0.87 27.01
CA ALA A 441 -36.02 0.07 25.91
C ALA A 441 -35.75 0.93 24.67
N ILE A 442 -36.66 1.85 24.30
CA ILE A 442 -36.47 2.79 23.19
C ILE A 442 -35.28 3.71 23.48
N LYS A 443 -35.21 4.31 24.68
CA LYS A 443 -34.07 5.15 25.08
C LYS A 443 -32.73 4.41 24.98
N ASN A 444 -32.67 3.18 25.47
CA ASN A 444 -31.47 2.35 25.42
C ASN A 444 -31.12 1.98 23.96
N LYS A 445 -32.12 1.68 23.12
CA LYS A 445 -31.91 1.43 21.68
C LYS A 445 -31.35 2.66 20.97
N ILE A 446 -31.81 3.86 21.29
CA ILE A 446 -31.33 5.11 20.68
C ILE A 446 -29.91 5.44 21.10
N LEU A 447 -29.59 5.28 22.39
CA LEU A 447 -28.22 5.44 22.88
C LEU A 447 -27.29 4.37 22.27
N ALA A 448 -27.77 3.14 22.09
CA ALA A 448 -27.02 2.09 21.41
C ALA A 448 -26.79 2.41 19.92
N ILE A 449 -27.81 2.90 19.20
CA ILE A 449 -27.72 3.34 17.81
C ILE A 449 -26.71 4.49 17.68
N GLY A 450 -26.76 5.49 18.57
CA GLY A 450 -25.78 6.59 18.55
C GLY A 450 -24.35 6.15 18.85
N ARG A 451 -24.16 5.23 19.79
CA ARG A 451 -22.85 4.63 20.06
C ARG A 451 -22.32 3.87 18.84
N LEU A 452 -23.17 3.08 18.19
CA LEU A 452 -22.81 2.40 16.94
C LEU A 452 -22.45 3.37 15.83
N SER A 453 -23.21 4.48 15.67
CA SER A 453 -22.90 5.55 14.70
C SER A 453 -21.48 6.07 14.88
N ARG A 454 -21.10 6.37 16.12
CA ARG A 454 -19.78 6.93 16.45
C ARG A 454 -18.67 5.91 16.27
N VAL A 455 -18.91 4.66 16.63
CA VAL A 455 -17.96 3.57 16.36
C VAL A 455 -17.73 3.41 14.85
N PHE A 456 -18.80 3.38 14.04
CA PHE A 456 -18.66 3.28 12.59
C PHE A 456 -18.01 4.51 11.96
N GLN A 457 -18.30 5.71 12.49
CA GLN A 457 -17.62 6.93 12.06
C GLN A 457 -16.12 6.86 12.34
N VAL A 458 -15.70 6.43 13.53
CA VAL A 458 -14.27 6.28 13.86
C VAL A 458 -13.62 5.18 13.03
N LEU A 459 -14.28 4.04 12.83
CA LEU A 459 -13.79 2.98 11.94
C LEU A 459 -13.66 3.46 10.48
N ARG A 460 -14.60 4.30 10.01
CA ARG A 460 -14.50 4.93 8.69
C ARG A 460 -13.34 5.92 8.65
N GLU A 461 -13.23 6.83 9.60
CA GLU A 461 -12.11 7.78 9.67
C GLU A 461 -10.76 7.08 9.71
N GLU A 462 -10.65 5.94 10.40
CA GLU A 462 -9.44 5.12 10.39
C GLU A 462 -9.20 4.44 9.03
N SER A 463 -10.25 3.88 8.39
CA SER A 463 -10.15 3.29 7.05
C SER A 463 -9.77 4.34 5.99
N GLU A 464 -10.34 5.53 6.08
CA GLU A 464 -10.02 6.69 5.25
C GLU A 464 -8.60 7.18 5.57
N ARG A 465 -8.17 7.25 6.82
CA ARG A 465 -6.78 7.58 7.18
C ARG A 465 -5.80 6.56 6.62
N VAL A 466 -6.09 5.26 6.67
CA VAL A 466 -5.21 4.23 6.08
C VAL A 466 -5.13 4.40 4.55
N THR A 467 -6.23 4.80 3.93
CA THR A 467 -6.31 5.09 2.49
C THR A 467 -5.58 6.40 2.15
N GLU A 468 -5.78 7.47 2.93
CA GLU A 468 -5.15 8.79 2.78
C GLU A 468 -3.67 8.76 3.15
N LEU A 469 -3.21 8.02 4.16
CA LEU A 469 -1.79 7.83 4.50
C LEU A 469 -1.03 7.14 3.37
N LYS A 470 -1.69 6.30 2.59
CA LYS A 470 -1.09 5.65 1.42
C LYS A 470 -1.23 6.44 0.13
N THR A 471 -2.29 7.24 -0.04
CA THR A 471 -2.43 8.09 -1.23
C THR A 471 -1.83 9.50 -1.05
N ALA A 472 -1.55 9.88 0.20
CA ALA A 472 -0.84 11.08 0.64
C ALA A 472 0.00 10.73 1.87
N SER A 473 1.17 10.13 1.62
CA SER A 473 2.15 9.83 2.67
C SER A 473 2.71 11.11 3.29
N GLY A 474 2.09 11.64 4.34
CA GLY A 474 2.73 12.67 5.20
C GLY A 474 2.10 14.07 5.22
N GLY A 475 0.93 14.27 4.61
CA GLY A 475 0.13 15.49 4.78
C GLY A 475 -1.35 15.15 4.91
N ARG A 476 -2.07 15.84 5.80
CA ARG A 476 -3.54 15.76 5.86
C ARG A 476 -4.11 16.21 4.52
N LEU A 477 -4.71 15.29 3.75
CA LEU A 477 -5.63 15.68 2.70
C LEU A 477 -6.87 16.31 3.35
N PRO A 478 -7.48 17.34 2.74
CA PRO A 478 -8.76 17.87 3.21
C PRO A 478 -9.81 16.76 3.22
N ALA A 479 -10.54 16.64 4.33
CA ALA A 479 -11.66 15.70 4.44
C ALA A 479 -12.64 15.92 3.27
N GLY A 480 -12.89 14.85 2.49
CA GLY A 480 -13.70 14.91 1.26
C GLY A 480 -12.91 14.78 -0.05
N THR A 481 -11.58 14.74 -0.01
CA THR A 481 -10.76 14.53 -1.22
C THR A 481 -10.91 13.11 -1.78
N LEU A 482 -11.17 12.10 -0.94
CA LEU A 482 -11.53 10.74 -1.37
C LEU A 482 -12.90 10.68 -2.06
N MET A 483 -13.83 11.59 -1.72
CA MET A 483 -15.12 11.72 -2.42
C MET A 483 -14.95 12.24 -3.86
N LEU A 484 -13.82 12.88 -4.17
CA LEU A 484 -13.48 13.36 -5.51
C LEU A 484 -12.75 12.31 -6.36
N GLY A 485 -12.56 11.09 -5.84
CA GLY A 485 -11.85 10.01 -6.53
C GLY A 485 -10.37 10.31 -6.82
N ALA A 486 -9.78 9.56 -7.74
CA ALA A 486 -8.36 9.68 -8.11
C ALA A 486 -7.95 11.08 -8.60
N GLU A 487 -8.89 11.90 -9.08
CA GLU A 487 -8.61 13.27 -9.53
C GLU A 487 -8.36 14.27 -8.39
N GLY A 488 -9.01 14.11 -7.24
CA GLY A 488 -8.79 14.98 -6.08
C GLY A 488 -7.37 14.88 -5.50
N ILE A 489 -6.78 13.69 -5.59
CA ILE A 489 -5.44 13.39 -5.06
C ILE A 489 -4.35 13.83 -6.05
N LYS A 490 -4.58 13.66 -7.36
CA LYS A 490 -3.71 14.19 -8.43
C LYS A 490 -3.55 15.71 -8.37
N ASN A 491 -4.54 16.44 -7.87
CA ASN A 491 -4.45 17.89 -7.72
C ASN A 491 -3.62 18.35 -6.50
N ALA A 492 -3.34 17.47 -5.54
CA ALA A 492 -2.60 17.79 -4.32
C ALA A 492 -1.08 17.51 -4.43
N ILE A 493 -0.69 16.50 -5.21
CA ILE A 493 0.72 16.17 -5.51
C ILE A 493 0.96 16.44 -6.99
N SER A 494 1.56 17.59 -7.29
CA SER A 494 1.69 18.07 -8.68
C SER A 494 3.07 17.86 -9.29
N SER A 495 4.08 17.49 -8.48
CA SER A 495 5.47 17.36 -8.93
C SER A 495 6.20 16.21 -8.26
N PHE A 496 7.27 15.73 -8.92
CA PHE A 496 8.19 14.72 -8.40
C PHE A 496 8.74 15.08 -7.01
N GLU A 497 9.14 16.35 -6.81
CA GLU A 497 9.69 16.81 -5.53
C GLU A 497 8.64 16.85 -4.41
N ASP A 498 7.37 17.10 -4.73
CA ASP A 498 6.29 17.04 -3.74
C ASP A 498 6.05 15.58 -3.31
N ALA A 499 5.99 14.67 -4.28
CA ALA A 499 5.86 13.24 -4.02
C ALA A 499 7.04 12.70 -3.17
N ARG A 500 8.26 13.09 -3.52
CA ARG A 500 9.49 12.72 -2.78
C ARG A 500 9.50 13.21 -1.34
N LYS A 501 9.04 14.43 -1.08
CA LYS A 501 8.98 14.98 0.30
C LYS A 501 7.95 14.25 1.16
N VAL A 502 6.81 13.94 0.57
CA VAL A 502 5.73 13.15 1.16
C VAL A 502 6.29 11.76 1.52
N ASP A 503 6.96 11.10 0.60
CA ASP A 503 7.47 9.75 0.82
C ASP A 503 8.72 9.61 1.69
N LEU A 504 9.37 10.72 2.06
CA LEU A 504 10.67 10.72 2.74
C LEU A 504 10.72 9.87 4.03
N GLN A 505 9.59 9.70 4.72
CA GLN A 505 9.52 8.85 5.91
C GLN A 505 9.61 7.35 5.58
N ASN A 506 9.06 6.94 4.44
CA ASN A 506 9.11 5.55 3.98
C ASN A 506 10.48 5.18 3.40
N GLU A 507 11.29 6.18 3.07
CA GLU A 507 12.67 6.00 2.61
C GLU A 507 13.65 5.70 3.77
N ARG A 508 13.19 5.77 5.03
CA ARG A 508 13.96 5.46 6.24
C ARG A 508 13.94 3.97 6.56
N LEU A 509 14.98 3.50 7.24
CA LEU A 509 14.95 2.24 7.96
C LEU A 509 13.76 2.26 8.94
N PRO A 510 12.80 1.33 8.82
CA PRO A 510 11.64 1.31 9.69
C PRO A 510 12.02 1.07 11.16
N PRO A 511 11.19 1.52 12.12
CA PRO A 511 11.32 1.13 13.52
C PRO A 511 11.15 -0.39 13.70
N SER A 512 11.54 -0.92 14.86
CA SER A 512 11.41 -2.36 15.13
C SER A 512 9.95 -2.82 15.15
N HIS A 513 9.71 -4.09 14.83
CA HIS A 513 8.36 -4.67 14.87
C HIS A 513 7.67 -4.49 16.24
N GLU A 514 8.42 -4.62 17.33
CA GLU A 514 7.92 -4.39 18.69
C GLU A 514 7.44 -2.94 18.89
N GLU A 515 8.20 -1.97 18.37
CA GLU A 515 7.84 -0.56 18.46
C GLU A 515 6.60 -0.23 17.62
N VAL A 516 6.52 -0.77 16.40
CA VAL A 516 5.34 -0.63 15.53
C VAL A 516 4.10 -1.23 16.18
N THR A 517 4.21 -2.43 16.73
CA THR A 517 3.08 -3.13 17.39
C THR A 517 2.57 -2.31 18.57
N ARG A 518 3.49 -1.86 19.44
CA ARG A 518 3.15 -1.02 20.59
C ARG A 518 2.46 0.27 20.17
N GLN A 519 2.99 0.99 19.19
CA GLN A 519 2.40 2.24 18.68
C GLN A 519 1.01 2.00 18.07
N SER A 520 0.83 0.91 17.33
CA SER A 520 -0.46 0.54 16.73
C SER A 520 -1.52 0.22 17.78
N GLU A 521 -1.16 -0.58 18.79
CA GLU A 521 -2.05 -0.92 19.91
C GLU A 521 -2.44 0.29 20.73
N GLU A 522 -1.48 1.17 21.05
CA GLU A 522 -1.71 2.44 21.75
C GLU A 522 -2.64 3.35 20.95
N SER A 523 -2.40 3.50 19.64
CA SER A 523 -3.24 4.32 18.76
C SER A 523 -4.67 3.78 18.66
N LYS A 524 -4.83 2.47 18.50
CA LYS A 524 -6.15 1.81 18.45
C LYS A 524 -6.91 1.97 19.77
N ALA A 525 -6.22 1.80 20.91
CA ALA A 525 -6.82 1.99 22.23
C ALA A 525 -7.29 3.45 22.42
N GLN A 526 -6.47 4.43 22.03
CA GLN A 526 -6.82 5.85 22.08
C GLN A 526 -7.99 6.19 21.16
N ALA A 527 -8.04 5.64 19.95
CA ALA A 527 -9.13 5.85 19.01
C ALA A 527 -10.46 5.32 19.54
N LEU A 528 -10.47 4.10 20.12
CA LEU A 528 -11.65 3.51 20.75
C LEU A 528 -12.11 4.29 21.97
N GLU A 529 -11.18 4.72 22.82
CA GLU A 529 -11.50 5.53 24.00
C GLU A 529 -12.11 6.88 23.58
N ARG A 530 -11.53 7.53 22.56
CA ARG A 530 -12.05 8.77 21.99
C ARG A 530 -13.46 8.58 21.43
N ALA A 531 -13.71 7.51 20.66
CA ALA A 531 -15.02 7.18 20.13
C ALA A 531 -16.07 7.05 21.25
N SER A 532 -15.73 6.35 22.33
CA SER A 532 -16.62 6.18 23.49
C SER A 532 -16.90 7.51 24.19
N ARG A 533 -15.88 8.33 24.44
CA ARG A 533 -16.02 9.63 25.10
C ARG A 533 -16.83 10.62 24.27
N GLU A 534 -16.65 10.65 22.96
CA GLU A 534 -17.42 11.51 22.05
C GLU A 534 -18.88 11.06 21.98
N ALA A 535 -19.14 9.75 21.93
CA ALA A 535 -20.51 9.20 21.97
C ALA A 535 -21.24 9.54 23.28
N ASP A 536 -20.57 9.41 24.42
CA ASP A 536 -21.16 9.72 25.72
C ASP A 536 -21.42 11.22 25.92
N ASN A 537 -20.69 12.10 25.23
CA ASN A 537 -20.81 13.57 25.32
C ASN A 537 -21.63 14.23 24.19
N ASP A 538 -22.22 13.45 23.29
CA ASP A 538 -23.00 13.97 22.18
C ASP A 538 -24.30 14.62 22.66
N LYS A 539 -24.30 15.96 22.71
CA LYS A 539 -25.46 16.74 23.15
C LYS A 539 -26.69 16.53 22.28
N GLY A 540 -26.53 16.29 20.98
CA GLY A 540 -27.65 16.06 20.06
C GLY A 540 -28.33 14.72 20.34
N LEU A 541 -27.53 13.68 20.54
CA LEU A 541 -27.98 12.34 20.90
C LEU A 541 -28.56 12.27 22.31
N GLN A 542 -27.96 12.97 23.27
CA GLN A 542 -28.50 13.15 24.61
C GLN A 542 -29.82 13.95 24.60
N LEU A 543 -29.94 14.98 23.78
CA LEU A 543 -31.17 15.77 23.62
C LEU A 543 -32.28 14.93 22.98
N LEU A 544 -31.96 14.13 21.95
CA LEU A 544 -32.89 13.19 21.32
C LEU A 544 -33.35 12.13 22.33
N SER A 545 -32.39 11.51 23.03
CA SER A 545 -32.65 10.55 24.12
C SER A 545 -33.51 11.17 25.22
N ARG A 546 -33.28 12.44 25.58
CA ARG A 546 -34.04 13.16 26.60
C ARG A 546 -35.45 13.53 26.12
N ARG A 547 -35.61 14.03 24.89
CA ARG A 547 -36.91 14.34 24.26
C ARG A 547 -37.82 13.11 24.23
N LEU A 548 -37.24 11.95 23.91
CA LEU A 548 -37.96 10.68 23.84
C LEU A 548 -38.13 10.02 25.23
N SER A 549 -37.55 10.58 26.31
CA SER A 549 -37.49 9.99 27.67
C SER A 549 -38.19 10.81 28.77
N THR A 550 -38.62 12.06 28.57
CA THR A 550 -39.28 12.87 29.63
C THR A 550 -40.77 12.97 29.36
N ASP A 551 -41.74 12.76 30.26
CA ASP A 551 -41.83 12.91 31.72
C ASP A 551 -41.26 14.24 32.24
N ARG A 552 -42.08 15.29 32.18
CA ARG A 552 -41.90 16.46 33.04
C ARG A 552 -42.59 16.15 34.36
N LYS A 553 -41.80 16.02 35.44
CA LYS A 553 -42.28 16.29 36.79
C LYS A 553 -43.07 17.61 36.75
N ARG A 554 -44.33 17.54 37.18
CA ARG A 554 -45.20 18.69 37.41
C ARG A 554 -44.53 19.70 38.34
#